data_AF-A0A9X4NID9-F1
#
_entry.id   AF-A0A9X4NID9-F1
#
_cell.length_a   1.000
_cell.length_b   1.000
_cell.length_c   1.000
_cell.angle_alpha   90.00
_cell.angle_beta   90.00
_cell.angle_gamma   90.00
#
_symmetry.space_group_name_H-M   'P 1'
#
loop_
_entity.id
_entity.type
_entity.pdbx_description
1 polymer ?
#
loop_
_entity_poly.entity_id
_entity_poly.type
_entity_poly.pdbx_seq_one_letter_code
_entity_poly.pdbx_strand_id
1 'polypeptide(L)'
;MKNEIIQFGGTKLNFPKEVLDKYNYNILAGNYNFISDVENLEIFIENKFNKKKSRNIYIFGKDATLLFNFPKLLEQFPAYQILFDSNSSLPEIQKNILKSKFGKPVNLDNGKELKKIIEFVMQSSIKQYGYKLDMSYVEIREQFRDKTVKKGNSHFEILGDFGQKMNQIVSWKMHPFGIEGNTTLTFTPEIKVVSGNVVLEFQVFLIDQATNSIIEVIKGSPEEFMNQKKLIINSTDTNKLVSVSLCASGGEGKLEIGQIHFRSYVSEESIMIQNGKRIIDYQRRNEELLYYFHPGDLKPPLSVYFSGYRSAEGFEGRGMMSRMGSPFILIADPRLEGGNFYIGSVELEEGIIDIINEKLKCLGFTNRELILSGLSMGTFAALYYSADLEPAAVIVGKPLTNIGLIAENERINRPEIWGTSLDMIMHFGNASNHNVANQLNDKFWTKFKNGKYQNTTFAIAYMKNDDYDGEAFYQIATYLRTLSPQPVLLYKGLIGRHNDNSVEINTWFIKQYRNILWDKFLRRIDYHL
;
A
#
# COMPACT_ATOMS: atom_id res chain seq x y z
N MET A 1 0.76 -0.75 26.24
CA MET A 1 1.64 -1.90 26.51
C MET A 1 2.71 -1.91 25.43
N LYS A 2 4.00 -1.94 25.79
CA LYS A 2 5.10 -2.02 24.81
C LYS A 2 5.07 -3.38 24.11
N ASN A 3 5.47 -3.45 22.85
CA ASN A 3 5.71 -4.73 22.17
C ASN A 3 6.93 -5.41 22.80
N GLU A 4 7.07 -6.72 22.59
CA GLU A 4 8.15 -7.50 23.17
C GLU A 4 9.09 -8.04 22.08
N ILE A 5 10.38 -8.14 22.41
CA ILE A 5 11.37 -8.96 21.73
C ILE A 5 11.53 -10.21 22.59
N ILE A 6 11.20 -11.37 22.05
CA ILE A 6 11.22 -12.65 22.75
C ILE A 6 12.26 -13.54 22.09
N GLN A 7 13.34 -13.81 22.80
CA GLN A 7 14.40 -14.69 22.34
C GLN A 7 14.28 -16.07 22.99
N PHE A 8 14.34 -17.12 22.18
CA PHE A 8 14.38 -18.51 22.64
C PHE A 8 15.78 -19.08 22.43
N GLY A 9 16.49 -19.40 23.51
CA GLY A 9 17.83 -19.95 23.46
C GLY A 9 18.88 -18.96 22.92
N GLY A 10 20.07 -19.49 22.62
CA GLY A 10 21.21 -18.73 22.14
C GLY A 10 21.82 -17.77 23.17
N THR A 11 22.81 -17.01 22.73
CA THR A 11 23.48 -16.00 23.56
C THR A 11 22.60 -14.76 23.73
N LYS A 12 22.50 -14.22 24.94
CA LYS A 12 21.74 -12.98 25.22
C LYS A 12 22.29 -11.82 24.39
N LEU A 13 21.40 -11.12 23.70
CA LEU A 13 21.72 -9.95 22.89
C LEU A 13 21.72 -8.68 23.74
N ASN A 14 22.69 -7.79 23.49
CA ASN A 14 22.82 -6.52 24.21
C ASN A 14 22.16 -5.38 23.42
N PHE A 15 20.84 -5.24 23.56
CA PHE A 15 20.10 -4.15 22.92
C PHE A 15 20.42 -2.78 23.54
N PRO A 16 20.60 -1.72 22.73
CA PRO A 16 20.82 -0.37 23.23
C PRO A 16 19.54 0.20 23.85
N LYS A 17 19.70 1.26 24.65
CA LYS A 17 18.59 1.94 25.35
C LYS A 17 17.46 2.35 24.40
N GLU A 18 17.78 2.87 23.22
CA GLU A 18 16.80 3.28 22.20
C GLU A 18 15.81 2.17 21.80
N VAL A 19 16.29 0.92 21.76
CA VAL A 19 15.45 -0.25 21.50
C VAL A 19 14.60 -0.58 22.72
N LEU A 20 15.20 -0.58 23.92
CA LEU A 20 14.53 -0.91 25.18
C LEU A 20 13.49 0.14 25.61
N ASP A 21 13.65 1.38 25.14
CA ASP A 21 12.67 2.44 25.31
C ASP A 21 11.38 2.14 24.52
N LYS A 22 11.46 1.36 23.43
CA LYS A 22 10.32 0.95 22.58
C LYS A 22 9.82 -0.46 22.85
N TYR A 23 10.71 -1.37 23.26
CA TYR A 23 10.42 -2.80 23.42
C TYR A 23 10.84 -3.34 24.78
N ASN A 24 10.08 -4.30 25.29
CA ASN A 24 10.55 -5.14 26.39
C ASN A 24 11.35 -6.31 25.81
N TYR A 25 12.50 -6.65 26.39
CA TYR A 25 13.33 -7.77 25.92
C TYR A 25 13.32 -8.92 26.92
N ASN A 26 12.81 -10.07 26.49
CA ASN A 26 12.73 -11.30 27.27
C ASN A 26 13.58 -12.39 26.60
N ILE A 27 14.36 -13.11 27.40
CA ILE A 27 15.10 -14.30 26.95
C ILE A 27 14.59 -15.52 27.69
N LEU A 28 14.32 -16.58 26.95
CA LEU A 28 13.74 -17.83 27.42
C LEU A 28 14.66 -18.99 27.06
N ALA A 29 14.53 -20.10 27.78
CA ALA A 29 15.24 -21.33 27.45
C ALA A 29 14.89 -21.81 26.03
N GLY A 30 15.86 -22.37 25.30
CA GLY A 30 15.64 -22.88 23.93
C GLY A 30 14.57 -23.98 23.85
N ASN A 31 14.35 -24.71 24.95
CA ASN A 31 13.33 -25.73 25.12
C ASN A 31 12.07 -25.23 25.85
N TYR A 32 11.74 -23.94 25.75
CA TYR A 32 10.59 -23.35 26.42
C TYR A 32 9.30 -24.14 26.16
N ASN A 33 8.59 -24.50 27.23
CA ASN A 33 7.35 -25.26 27.16
C ASN A 33 6.14 -24.31 27.14
N PHE A 34 5.57 -24.13 25.95
CA PHE A 34 4.38 -23.29 25.72
C PHE A 34 3.09 -23.81 26.38
N ILE A 35 3.07 -25.06 26.88
CA ILE A 35 1.90 -25.62 27.59
C ILE A 35 1.90 -25.18 29.05
N SER A 36 3.05 -25.30 29.73
CA SER A 36 3.17 -24.85 31.11
C SER A 36 3.29 -23.32 31.22
N ASP A 37 3.81 -22.67 30.18
CA ASP A 37 3.94 -21.21 30.03
C ASP A 37 4.34 -20.51 31.35
N VAL A 38 5.41 -20.98 31.99
CA VAL A 38 5.80 -20.60 33.36
C VAL A 38 6.05 -19.10 33.55
N GLU A 39 6.33 -18.39 32.45
CA GLU A 39 6.55 -16.94 32.42
C GLU A 39 5.26 -16.15 32.14
N ASN A 40 4.11 -16.83 32.03
CA ASN A 40 2.79 -16.28 31.70
C ASN A 40 2.81 -15.34 30.49
N LEU A 41 3.52 -15.75 29.43
CA LEU A 41 3.65 -14.93 28.22
C LEU A 41 2.42 -15.06 27.32
N GLU A 42 1.66 -16.13 27.46
CA GLU A 42 0.47 -16.47 26.69
C GLU A 42 0.70 -16.41 25.18
N ILE A 43 1.86 -16.88 24.71
CA ILE A 43 2.18 -16.91 23.26
C ILE A 43 1.24 -17.87 22.53
N PHE A 44 0.91 -18.99 23.17
CA PHE A 44 -0.11 -19.93 22.73
C PHE A 44 -1.18 -20.08 23.81
N ILE A 45 -2.44 -20.08 23.41
CA ILE A 45 -3.59 -20.35 24.27
C ILE A 45 -4.36 -21.48 23.60
N GLU A 46 -4.60 -22.59 24.31
CA GLU A 46 -5.26 -23.79 23.76
C GLU A 46 -4.62 -24.28 22.43
N ASN A 47 -3.29 -24.32 22.38
CA ASN A 47 -2.49 -24.69 21.20
C ASN A 47 -2.65 -23.78 19.97
N LYS A 48 -3.26 -22.60 20.12
CA LYS A 48 -3.38 -21.58 19.07
C LYS A 48 -2.54 -20.36 19.42
N PHE A 49 -1.83 -19.83 18.42
CA PHE A 49 -1.07 -18.61 18.60
C PHE A 49 -1.98 -17.45 19.02
N ASN A 50 -1.57 -16.73 20.08
CA ASN A 50 -2.30 -15.59 20.59
C ASN A 50 -2.12 -14.38 19.66
N LYS A 51 -3.17 -14.03 18.91
CA LYS A 51 -3.15 -12.90 17.96
C LYS A 51 -2.74 -11.57 18.59
N LYS A 52 -2.91 -11.37 19.91
CA LYS A 52 -2.44 -10.15 20.61
C LYS A 52 -0.91 -10.02 20.58
N LYS A 53 -0.19 -11.13 20.42
CA LYS A 53 1.27 -11.20 20.36
C LYS A 53 1.83 -11.09 18.95
N SER A 54 0.99 -10.89 17.92
CA SER A 54 1.44 -10.82 16.52
C SER A 54 2.37 -9.63 16.19
N ARG A 55 2.46 -8.66 17.11
CA ARG A 55 3.34 -7.47 16.99
C ARG A 55 4.71 -7.66 17.66
N ASN A 56 4.91 -8.75 18.38
CA ASN A 56 6.19 -9.06 19.00
C ASN A 56 7.19 -9.58 17.96
N ILE A 57 8.47 -9.41 18.26
CA ILE A 57 9.58 -9.95 17.47
C ILE A 57 10.08 -11.20 18.16
N TYR A 58 10.31 -12.26 17.38
CA TYR A 58 10.73 -13.56 17.86
C TYR A 58 12.12 -13.88 17.32
N ILE A 59 13.05 -14.16 18.22
CA ILE A 59 14.44 -14.50 17.89
C ILE A 59 14.68 -15.95 18.33
N PHE A 60 15.07 -16.81 17.41
CA PHE A 60 15.33 -18.22 17.71
C PHE A 60 16.82 -18.54 17.62
N GLY A 61 17.41 -18.93 18.75
CA GLY A 61 18.77 -19.44 18.81
C GLY A 61 18.92 -20.83 18.20
N LYS A 62 20.17 -21.25 17.98
CA LYS A 62 20.51 -22.58 17.42
C LYS A 62 20.00 -23.77 18.23
N ASP A 63 19.75 -23.58 19.52
CA ASP A 63 19.22 -24.57 20.47
C ASP A 63 17.69 -24.46 20.67
N ALA A 64 17.01 -23.57 19.93
CA ALA A 64 15.57 -23.41 20.03
C ALA A 64 14.84 -24.64 19.46
N THR A 65 14.31 -25.51 20.33
CA THR A 65 13.69 -26.78 19.94
C THR A 65 12.47 -26.62 19.04
N LEU A 66 11.79 -25.46 19.11
CA LEU A 66 10.71 -25.06 18.21
C LEU A 66 11.11 -25.17 16.73
N LEU A 67 12.34 -24.79 16.40
CA LEU A 67 12.85 -24.79 15.03
C LEU A 67 13.07 -26.20 14.45
N PHE A 68 13.12 -27.23 15.30
CA PHE A 68 13.48 -28.59 14.88
C PHE A 68 12.31 -29.57 14.99
N ASN A 69 11.49 -29.45 16.04
CA ASN A 69 10.56 -30.51 16.43
C ASN A 69 9.09 -30.17 16.19
N PHE A 70 8.75 -28.89 15.97
CA PHE A 70 7.35 -28.43 16.04
C PHE A 70 6.90 -27.59 14.83
N PRO A 71 6.87 -28.16 13.60
CA PRO A 71 6.53 -27.41 12.38
C PRO A 71 5.13 -26.75 12.46
N LYS A 72 4.13 -27.44 13.04
CA LYS A 72 2.77 -26.91 13.19
C LYS A 72 2.67 -25.71 14.14
N LEU A 73 3.58 -25.58 15.12
CA LEU A 73 3.62 -24.40 15.98
C LEU A 73 4.36 -23.26 15.27
N LEU A 74 5.48 -23.57 14.59
CA LEU A 74 6.25 -22.62 13.81
C LEU A 74 5.41 -21.95 12.71
N GLU A 75 4.54 -22.70 12.03
CA GLU A 75 3.58 -22.19 11.05
C GLU A 75 2.61 -21.12 11.61
N GLN A 76 2.38 -21.08 12.92
CA GLN A 76 1.46 -20.12 13.53
C GLN A 76 2.13 -18.80 13.91
N PHE A 77 3.46 -18.74 13.94
CA PHE A 77 4.17 -17.50 14.22
C PHE A 77 3.91 -16.44 13.12
N PRO A 78 3.88 -15.16 13.49
CA PRO A 78 3.62 -14.08 12.56
C PRO A 78 4.76 -13.95 11.55
N ALA A 79 4.39 -13.72 10.29
CA ALA A 79 5.36 -13.46 9.24
C ALA A 79 6.07 -12.12 9.47
N TYR A 80 7.28 -11.98 8.92
CA TYR A 80 8.12 -10.78 9.05
C TYR A 80 8.53 -10.39 10.47
N GLN A 81 8.27 -11.25 11.45
CA GLN A 81 8.56 -11.02 12.88
C GLN A 81 9.58 -12.05 13.42
N ILE A 82 10.17 -12.86 12.54
CA ILE A 82 11.02 -13.99 12.92
C ILE A 82 12.46 -13.71 12.50
N LEU A 83 13.37 -13.78 13.47
CA LEU A 83 14.81 -13.88 13.28
C LEU A 83 15.24 -15.26 13.77
N PHE A 84 16.16 -15.91 13.07
CA PHE A 84 16.68 -17.21 13.50
C PHE A 84 18.18 -17.34 13.24
N ASP A 85 18.85 -18.11 14.08
CA ASP A 85 20.29 -18.32 13.97
C ASP A 85 20.63 -19.04 12.65
N SER A 86 21.43 -18.39 11.81
CA SER A 86 21.85 -18.90 10.50
C SER A 86 22.69 -20.18 10.60
N ASN A 87 23.28 -20.47 11.76
CA ASN A 87 24.07 -21.68 11.99
C ASN A 87 23.22 -22.90 12.39
N SER A 88 21.90 -22.75 12.45
CA SER A 88 20.98 -23.83 12.81
C SER A 88 20.90 -24.89 11.70
N SER A 89 21.12 -26.17 12.04
CA SER A 89 20.95 -27.29 11.10
C SER A 89 19.47 -27.68 10.99
N LEU A 90 18.69 -26.85 10.29
CA LEU A 90 17.24 -26.98 10.22
C LEU A 90 16.79 -28.11 9.27
N PRO A 91 15.76 -28.89 9.63
CA PRO A 91 15.13 -29.79 8.67
C PRO A 91 14.42 -29.00 7.56
N GLU A 92 14.28 -29.63 6.39
CA GLU A 92 13.81 -28.96 5.16
C GLU A 92 12.41 -28.35 5.30
N ILE A 93 11.53 -29.01 6.05
CA ILE A 93 10.16 -28.52 6.32
C ILE A 93 10.22 -27.17 7.02
N GLN A 94 11.03 -27.01 8.06
CA GLN A 94 11.14 -25.78 8.83
C GLN A 94 11.87 -24.68 8.07
N LYS A 95 12.86 -25.02 7.22
CA LYS A 95 13.44 -24.06 6.27
C LYS A 95 12.38 -23.50 5.34
N ASN A 96 11.53 -24.35 4.80
CA ASN A 96 10.43 -23.93 3.92
C ASN A 96 9.41 -23.07 4.66
N ILE A 97 9.02 -23.43 5.89
CA ILE A 97 8.12 -22.60 6.72
C ILE A 97 8.75 -21.22 6.97
N LEU A 98 10.00 -21.16 7.42
CA LEU A 98 10.69 -19.89 7.69
C LEU A 98 10.80 -19.04 6.43
N LYS A 99 11.12 -19.65 5.28
CA LYS A 99 11.15 -18.95 3.98
C LYS A 99 9.78 -18.37 3.64
N SER A 100 8.71 -19.16 3.73
CA SER A 100 7.34 -18.70 3.47
C SER A 100 6.82 -17.67 4.48
N LYS A 101 7.40 -17.64 5.68
CA LYS A 101 7.12 -16.64 6.73
C LYS A 101 8.06 -15.44 6.68
N PHE A 102 8.98 -15.39 5.71
CA PHE A 102 10.01 -14.36 5.58
C PHE A 102 10.83 -14.19 6.86
N GLY A 103 11.13 -15.30 7.52
CA GLY A 103 12.08 -15.36 8.62
C GLY A 103 13.46 -14.94 8.14
N LYS A 104 14.12 -14.06 8.90
CA LYS A 104 15.43 -13.54 8.55
C LYS A 104 16.54 -14.34 9.25
N PRO A 105 17.43 -15.01 8.50
CA PRO A 105 18.60 -15.65 9.10
C PRO A 105 19.59 -14.58 9.58
N VAL A 106 20.12 -14.75 10.79
CA VAL A 106 21.12 -13.86 11.39
C VAL A 106 22.15 -14.70 12.15
N ASN A 107 23.41 -14.30 12.16
CA ASN A 107 24.41 -14.99 13.00
C ASN A 107 24.41 -14.35 14.40
N LEU A 108 23.75 -14.99 15.36
CA LEU A 108 23.58 -14.46 16.72
C LEU A 108 24.89 -14.43 17.52
N ASP A 109 25.89 -15.21 17.12
CA ASP A 109 27.20 -15.26 17.76
C ASP A 109 28.17 -14.20 17.20
N ASN A 110 27.78 -13.46 16.16
CA ASN A 110 28.59 -12.41 15.53
C ASN A 110 28.13 -11.01 15.96
N GLY A 111 28.93 -10.33 16.78
CA GLY A 111 28.64 -8.95 17.24
C GLY A 111 28.42 -7.93 16.12
N LYS A 112 28.90 -8.17 14.90
CA LYS A 112 28.62 -7.30 13.74
C LYS A 112 27.18 -7.43 13.23
N GLU A 113 26.52 -8.57 13.44
CA GLU A 113 25.12 -8.81 13.06
C GLU A 113 24.13 -8.18 14.07
N LEU A 114 24.56 -7.87 15.30
CA LEU A 114 23.72 -7.18 16.28
C LEU A 114 23.16 -5.86 15.73
N LYS A 115 23.96 -5.12 14.95
CA LYS A 115 23.51 -3.88 14.30
C LYS A 115 22.34 -4.14 13.35
N LYS A 116 22.40 -5.19 12.54
CA LYS A 116 21.32 -5.58 11.61
C LYS A 116 20.06 -6.03 12.35
N ILE A 117 20.23 -6.74 13.47
CA ILE A 117 19.10 -7.12 14.35
C ILE A 117 18.43 -5.86 14.92
N ILE A 118 19.21 -4.91 15.43
CA ILE A 118 18.70 -3.63 15.95
C ILE A 118 17.97 -2.86 14.84
N GLU A 119 18.55 -2.75 13.65
CA GLU A 119 17.92 -2.09 12.50
C GLU A 119 16.59 -2.75 12.15
N PHE A 120 16.53 -4.08 12.07
CA PHE A 120 15.30 -4.83 11.83
C PHE A 120 14.22 -4.56 12.90
N VAL A 121 14.61 -4.58 14.18
CA VAL A 121 13.71 -4.30 15.31
C VAL A 121 13.16 -2.88 15.23
N MET A 122 14.03 -1.91 14.97
CA MET A 122 13.63 -0.50 14.89
C MET A 122 12.73 -0.23 13.68
N GLN A 123 12.98 -0.87 12.54
CA GLN A 123 12.13 -0.80 11.34
C GLN A 123 10.68 -1.20 11.62
N SER A 124 10.46 -2.23 12.43
CA SER A 124 9.10 -2.69 12.78
C SER A 124 8.32 -1.68 13.65
N SER A 125 9.02 -0.71 14.27
CA SER A 125 8.40 0.37 15.06
C SER A 125 7.95 1.57 14.22
N ILE A 126 8.40 1.65 12.96
CA ILE A 126 8.09 2.75 12.06
C ILE A 126 6.63 2.65 11.65
N LYS A 127 5.89 3.73 11.89
CA LYS A 127 4.49 3.85 11.45
C LYS A 127 4.47 4.28 9.99
N GLN A 128 3.48 3.80 9.24
CA GLN A 128 3.22 4.36 7.93
C GLN A 128 2.81 5.82 8.04
N TYR A 129 3.48 6.66 7.26
CA TYR A 129 3.19 8.08 7.13
C TYR A 129 3.65 8.52 5.75
N GLY A 130 2.82 9.32 5.10
CA GLY A 130 3.17 9.94 3.84
C GLY A 130 2.19 11.03 3.46
N TYR A 131 2.71 12.05 2.77
CA TYR A 131 1.98 13.20 2.30
C TYR A 131 2.50 13.65 0.94
N LYS A 132 1.71 14.46 0.25
CA LYS A 132 2.09 15.08 -1.02
C LYS A 132 2.23 16.58 -0.86
N LEU A 133 3.04 17.18 -1.72
CA LEU A 133 3.01 18.63 -1.92
C LEU A 133 1.83 18.97 -2.81
N ASP A 134 0.98 19.87 -2.33
CA ASP A 134 -0.20 20.29 -3.07
C ASP A 134 0.17 21.06 -4.36
N MET A 135 -0.48 20.70 -5.47
CA MET A 135 -0.22 21.24 -6.82
C MET A 135 -0.64 22.72 -7.00
N SER A 136 -1.26 23.33 -6.00
CA SER A 136 -1.51 24.77 -5.90
C SER A 136 -0.31 25.56 -5.36
N TYR A 137 0.65 24.90 -4.72
CA TYR A 137 1.87 25.52 -4.17
C TYR A 137 2.99 25.63 -5.22
N VAL A 138 2.76 25.17 -6.45
CA VAL A 138 3.73 25.20 -7.54
C VAL A 138 3.86 26.60 -8.12
N GLU A 139 5.09 27.10 -8.16
CA GLU A 139 5.47 28.31 -8.88
C GLU A 139 6.40 27.97 -10.05
N ILE A 140 5.96 28.37 -11.24
CA ILE A 140 6.75 28.26 -12.46
C ILE A 140 7.59 29.53 -12.62
N ARG A 141 8.89 29.35 -12.90
CA ARG A 141 9.80 30.46 -13.18
C ARG A 141 9.29 31.26 -14.38
N GLU A 142 9.40 32.58 -14.29
CA GLU A 142 8.80 33.53 -15.23
C GLU A 142 9.01 33.16 -16.71
N GLN A 143 10.24 32.80 -17.09
CA GLN A 143 10.61 32.42 -18.46
C GLN A 143 9.88 31.18 -19.03
N PHE A 144 9.23 30.38 -18.19
CA PHE A 144 8.48 29.18 -18.57
C PHE A 144 6.95 29.31 -18.37
N ARG A 145 6.45 30.45 -17.87
CA ARG A 145 5.02 30.60 -17.55
C ARG A 145 4.13 30.41 -18.78
N ASP A 146 4.43 31.12 -19.88
CA ASP A 146 3.67 31.02 -21.14
C ASP A 146 3.93 29.70 -21.89
N LYS A 147 4.87 28.90 -21.40
CA LYS A 147 5.31 27.61 -21.93
C LYS A 147 4.78 26.43 -21.12
N THR A 148 3.98 26.71 -20.09
CA THR A 148 3.47 25.72 -19.16
C THR A 148 1.96 25.57 -19.29
N VAL A 149 1.50 24.32 -19.36
CA VAL A 149 0.07 23.98 -19.30
C VAL A 149 -0.18 23.21 -18.00
N LYS A 150 -1.06 23.73 -17.14
CA LYS A 150 -1.53 23.01 -15.95
C LYS A 150 -2.71 22.12 -16.34
N LYS A 151 -2.54 20.80 -16.23
CA LYS A 151 -3.57 19.79 -16.52
C LYS A 151 -4.31 19.43 -15.24
N GLY A 152 -5.20 20.32 -14.80
CA GLY A 152 -5.86 20.20 -13.49
C GLY A 152 -4.84 20.11 -12.35
N ASN A 153 -5.12 19.32 -11.32
CA ASN A 153 -4.12 18.91 -10.32
C ASN A 153 -3.43 17.59 -10.69
N SER A 154 -3.64 17.05 -11.90
CA SER A 154 -2.95 15.85 -12.36
C SER A 154 -1.45 16.10 -12.57
N HIS A 155 -1.10 17.04 -13.46
CA HIS A 155 0.29 17.33 -13.79
C HIS A 155 0.45 18.70 -14.47
N PHE A 156 1.71 19.15 -14.59
CA PHE A 156 2.12 20.27 -15.43
C PHE A 156 2.87 19.73 -16.66
N GLU A 157 2.61 20.31 -17.82
CA GLU A 157 3.42 20.13 -19.02
C GLU A 157 4.26 21.40 -19.26
N ILE A 158 5.59 21.28 -19.37
CA ILE A 158 6.50 22.40 -19.63
C ILE A 158 7.27 22.14 -20.92
N LEU A 159 7.13 23.02 -21.91
CA LEU A 159 7.83 22.93 -23.20
C LEU A 159 8.76 24.12 -23.41
N GLY A 160 10.06 23.92 -23.49
CA GLY A 160 10.96 25.02 -23.79
C GLY A 160 12.44 24.66 -23.77
N ASP A 161 13.27 25.68 -24.00
CA ASP A 161 14.72 25.61 -23.83
C ASP A 161 15.09 25.77 -22.35
N PHE A 162 15.61 24.69 -21.77
CA PHE A 162 16.11 24.64 -20.39
C PHE A 162 17.55 25.18 -20.27
N GLY A 163 18.16 25.59 -21.38
CA GLY A 163 19.52 26.10 -21.45
C GLY A 163 20.57 25.01 -21.24
N GLN A 164 21.84 25.40 -21.35
CA GLN A 164 22.98 24.48 -21.16
C GLN A 164 23.45 24.40 -19.70
N LYS A 165 23.05 25.35 -18.86
CA LYS A 165 23.40 25.39 -17.44
C LYS A 165 22.20 25.01 -16.59
N MET A 166 22.47 24.28 -15.50
CA MET A 166 21.45 23.89 -14.53
C MET A 166 20.81 25.14 -13.91
N ASN A 167 19.52 25.30 -14.12
CA ASN A 167 18.76 26.45 -13.68
C ASN A 167 17.43 26.01 -13.07
N GLN A 168 17.02 26.67 -11.99
CA GLN A 168 15.69 26.46 -11.43
C GLN A 168 14.62 26.76 -12.47
N ILE A 169 13.62 25.88 -12.57
CA ILE A 169 12.48 26.00 -13.47
C ILE A 169 11.14 26.00 -12.72
N VAL A 170 11.07 25.29 -11.59
CA VAL A 170 9.88 25.16 -10.75
C VAL A 170 10.29 25.20 -9.29
N SER A 171 9.46 25.81 -8.44
CA SER A 171 9.51 25.65 -6.98
C SER A 171 8.16 25.27 -6.43
N TRP A 172 8.17 24.51 -5.34
CA TRP A 172 7.01 24.34 -4.47
C TRP A 172 7.20 25.27 -3.28
N LYS A 173 6.23 26.15 -3.05
CA LYS A 173 6.19 26.99 -1.85
C LYS A 173 6.30 26.12 -0.60
N MET A 174 6.80 26.74 0.47
CA MET A 174 6.93 26.08 1.77
C MET A 174 5.60 25.44 2.18
N HIS A 175 5.65 24.13 2.36
CA HIS A 175 4.46 23.34 2.64
C HIS A 175 4.17 23.36 4.15
N PRO A 176 2.88 23.34 4.59
CA PRO A 176 2.54 23.28 6.01
C PRO A 176 3.04 22.01 6.70
N PHE A 177 3.25 20.92 5.95
CA PHE A 177 3.84 19.70 6.48
C PHE A 177 5.36 19.74 6.35
N GLY A 178 6.04 19.69 7.49
CA GLY A 178 7.49 19.60 7.58
C GLY A 178 7.99 18.15 7.73
N ILE A 179 9.17 18.02 8.33
CA ILE A 179 9.74 16.76 8.79
C ILE A 179 9.85 16.80 10.32
N GLU A 180 9.33 15.77 10.98
CA GLU A 180 9.38 15.65 12.44
C GLU A 180 10.81 15.45 12.93
N GLY A 181 11.07 15.81 14.18
CA GLY A 181 12.35 15.54 14.83
C GLY A 181 12.68 14.05 14.89
N ASN A 182 13.96 13.70 14.71
CA ASN A 182 14.47 12.32 14.69
C ASN A 182 13.76 11.39 13.69
N THR A 183 13.43 11.91 12.51
CA THR A 183 12.79 11.13 11.44
C THR A 183 13.56 11.19 10.13
N THR A 184 13.36 10.16 9.31
CA THR A 184 13.89 10.07 7.96
C THR A 184 12.74 9.86 6.99
N LEU A 185 12.71 10.66 5.94
CA LEU A 185 11.73 10.58 4.86
C LEU A 185 12.41 10.22 3.54
N THR A 186 11.69 9.48 2.69
CA THR A 186 11.97 9.38 1.26
C THR A 186 11.24 10.50 0.53
N PHE A 187 11.87 10.99 -0.54
CA PHE A 187 11.27 11.91 -1.50
C PHE A 187 11.10 11.17 -2.83
N THR A 188 9.92 11.23 -3.44
CA THR A 188 9.65 10.57 -4.73
C THR A 188 8.85 11.52 -5.63
N PRO A 189 9.44 12.02 -6.72
CA PRO A 189 8.73 12.86 -7.69
C PRO A 189 8.12 12.04 -8.82
N GLU A 190 6.87 12.32 -9.18
CA GLU A 190 6.28 11.88 -10.45
C GLU A 190 6.77 12.83 -11.55
N ILE A 191 7.64 12.37 -12.44
CA ILE A 191 8.21 13.19 -13.51
C ILE A 191 8.58 12.37 -14.74
N LYS A 192 8.39 12.96 -15.94
CA LYS A 192 8.80 12.38 -17.22
C LYS A 192 9.47 13.42 -18.11
N VAL A 193 10.62 13.09 -18.67
CA VAL A 193 11.15 13.79 -19.85
C VAL A 193 10.48 13.17 -21.07
N VAL A 194 9.58 13.93 -21.71
CA VAL A 194 8.81 13.47 -22.87
C VAL A 194 9.61 13.60 -24.16
N SER A 195 10.44 14.64 -24.27
CA SER A 195 11.35 14.85 -25.39
C SER A 195 12.55 15.70 -25.00
N GLY A 196 13.62 15.61 -25.78
CA GLY A 196 14.89 16.32 -25.53
C GLY A 196 15.82 15.56 -24.59
N ASN A 197 17.03 16.11 -24.38
CA ASN A 197 18.06 15.53 -23.52
C ASN A 197 18.10 16.26 -22.16
N VAL A 198 16.93 16.53 -21.60
CA VAL A 198 16.80 17.35 -20.39
C VAL A 198 17.35 16.59 -19.18
N VAL A 199 18.30 17.22 -18.49
CA VAL A 199 18.87 16.74 -17.24
C VAL A 199 18.18 17.45 -16.09
N LEU A 200 17.77 16.70 -15.07
CA LEU A 200 16.96 17.19 -13.96
C LEU A 200 17.69 17.01 -12.63
N GLU A 201 17.61 18.04 -11.77
CA GLU A 201 18.08 17.99 -10.39
C GLU A 201 17.00 18.55 -9.46
N PHE A 202 16.54 17.74 -8.52
CA PHE A 202 15.72 18.20 -7.42
C PHE A 202 16.61 18.72 -6.28
N GLN A 203 16.15 19.78 -5.63
CA GLN A 203 16.76 20.36 -4.44
C GLN A 203 15.70 20.44 -3.35
N VAL A 204 15.91 19.69 -2.25
CA VAL A 204 15.03 19.68 -1.08
C VAL A 204 15.71 20.46 0.03
N PHE A 205 15.08 21.56 0.44
CA PHE A 205 15.59 22.48 1.45
C PHE A 205 14.99 22.13 2.82
N LEU A 206 15.87 21.86 3.79
CA LEU A 206 15.49 21.76 5.20
C LEU A 206 15.67 23.12 5.86
N ILE A 207 14.58 23.66 6.40
CA ILE A 207 14.54 25.02 6.95
C ILE A 207 14.21 24.94 8.43
N ASP A 208 14.97 25.69 9.23
CA ASP A 208 14.67 25.82 10.66
C ASP A 208 13.37 26.59 10.87
N GLN A 209 12.45 26.02 11.66
CA GLN A 209 11.14 26.63 11.87
C GLN A 209 11.20 27.93 12.71
N ALA A 210 12.21 28.09 13.57
CA ALA A 210 12.31 29.25 14.45
C ALA A 210 13.05 30.41 13.77
N THR A 211 14.14 30.12 13.05
CA THR A 211 14.99 31.16 12.43
C THR A 211 14.70 31.40 10.96
N ASN A 212 13.93 30.54 10.30
CA ASN A 212 13.74 30.50 8.84
C ASN A 212 15.05 30.36 8.04
N SER A 213 16.14 29.91 8.67
CA SER A 213 17.40 29.68 7.98
C SER A 213 17.42 28.31 7.29
N ILE A 214 17.99 28.25 6.09
CA ILE A 214 18.29 26.98 5.41
C ILE A 214 19.39 26.26 6.18
N ILE A 215 19.08 25.05 6.65
CA ILE A 215 20.00 24.18 7.38
C ILE A 215 20.80 23.32 6.40
N GLU A 216 20.08 22.69 5.46
CA GLU A 216 20.64 21.73 4.53
C GLU A 216 19.87 21.79 3.20
N VAL A 217 20.58 21.48 2.11
CA VAL A 217 19.98 21.31 0.78
C VAL A 217 20.38 19.94 0.24
N ILE A 218 19.44 19.02 0.20
CA ILE A 218 19.63 17.69 -0.36
C ILE A 218 19.37 17.77 -1.87
N LYS A 219 20.39 17.42 -2.67
CA LYS A 219 20.31 17.44 -4.14
C LYS A 219 20.41 16.04 -4.73
N GLY A 220 19.65 15.79 -5.79
CA GLY A 220 19.70 14.53 -6.52
C GLY A 220 18.85 14.51 -7.77
N SER A 221 19.15 13.57 -8.66
CA SER A 221 18.31 13.30 -9.82
C SER A 221 16.99 12.63 -9.41
N PRO A 222 15.94 12.66 -10.25
CA PRO A 222 14.71 11.93 -10.00
C PRO A 222 14.94 10.43 -9.71
N GLU A 223 15.88 9.81 -10.44
CA GLU A 223 16.22 8.39 -10.29
C GLU A 223 16.93 8.11 -8.95
N GLU A 224 17.84 8.97 -8.51
CA GLU A 224 18.51 8.82 -7.22
C GLU A 224 17.51 8.86 -6.06
N PHE A 225 16.54 9.75 -6.12
CA PHE A 225 15.46 9.84 -5.13
C PHE A 225 14.51 8.64 -5.19
N MET A 226 14.06 8.25 -6.39
CA MET A 226 13.17 7.10 -6.58
C MET A 226 13.79 5.79 -6.08
N ASN A 227 15.10 5.62 -6.26
CA ASN A 227 15.87 4.47 -5.77
C ASN A 227 16.34 4.64 -4.32
N GLN A 228 15.86 5.65 -3.60
CA GLN A 228 16.17 5.93 -2.20
C GLN A 228 17.69 6.10 -1.91
N LYS A 229 18.48 6.49 -2.92
CA LYS A 229 19.91 6.84 -2.76
C LYS A 229 20.10 8.19 -2.06
N LYS A 230 19.06 9.02 -2.08
CA LYS A 230 18.97 10.29 -1.35
C LYS A 230 17.79 10.23 -0.38
N LEU A 231 18.06 10.54 0.88
CA LEU A 231 17.07 10.57 1.96
C LEU A 231 17.02 11.97 2.56
N ILE A 232 15.87 12.32 3.12
CA ILE A 232 15.66 13.57 3.84
C ILE A 232 15.70 13.23 5.34
N ILE A 233 16.76 13.64 6.03
CA ILE A 233 17.04 13.23 7.41
C ILE A 233 16.93 14.44 8.33
N ASN A 234 16.10 14.36 9.36
CA ASN A 234 16.09 15.32 10.46
C ASN A 234 16.58 14.63 11.73
N SER A 235 17.88 14.78 12.02
CA SER A 235 18.52 14.21 13.22
C SER A 235 18.38 15.07 14.48
N THR A 236 17.57 16.14 14.43
CA THR A 236 17.35 17.03 15.59
C THR A 236 16.03 16.70 16.28
N ASP A 237 15.88 17.10 17.54
CA ASP A 237 14.62 16.94 18.29
C ASP A 237 13.51 17.90 17.83
N THR A 238 13.80 18.83 16.92
CA THR A 238 12.88 19.88 16.48
C THR A 238 12.38 19.61 15.06
N ASN A 239 11.12 19.95 14.81
CA ASN A 239 10.54 19.86 13.47
C ASN A 239 11.21 20.87 12.52
N LYS A 240 11.41 20.47 11.26
CA LYS A 240 11.92 21.34 10.19
C LYS A 240 10.88 21.53 9.10
N LEU A 241 10.89 22.70 8.48
CA LEU A 241 10.07 22.99 7.31
C LEU A 241 10.77 22.49 6.05
N VAL A 242 9.98 22.18 5.02
CA VAL A 242 10.48 21.67 3.75
C VAL A 242 10.05 22.57 2.61
N SER A 243 10.99 22.86 1.71
CA SER A 243 10.75 23.49 0.41
C SER A 243 11.43 22.68 -0.68
N VAL A 244 10.90 22.71 -1.90
CA VAL A 244 11.42 21.91 -3.02
C VAL A 244 11.59 22.79 -4.25
N SER A 245 12.70 22.58 -4.97
CA SER A 245 12.97 23.18 -6.27
C SER A 245 13.33 22.09 -7.27
N LEU A 246 12.92 22.29 -8.52
CA LEU A 246 13.38 21.51 -9.67
C LEU A 246 14.22 22.42 -10.55
N CYS A 247 15.44 21.97 -10.82
CA CYS A 247 16.35 22.57 -11.77
C CYS A 247 16.44 21.68 -13.03
N ALA A 248 16.63 22.31 -14.18
CA ALA A 248 16.82 21.63 -15.45
C ALA A 248 17.92 22.29 -16.29
N SER A 249 18.49 21.49 -17.20
CA SER A 249 19.36 21.90 -18.31
C SER A 249 19.26 20.91 -19.46
N GLY A 250 19.94 21.13 -20.58
CA GLY A 250 20.01 20.19 -21.71
C GLY A 250 19.31 20.67 -22.98
N GLY A 251 19.04 21.98 -23.10
CA GLY A 251 18.46 22.58 -24.29
C GLY A 251 16.94 22.44 -24.38
N GLU A 252 16.41 22.40 -25.60
CA GLU A 252 14.98 22.23 -25.86
C GLU A 252 14.46 20.85 -25.44
N GLY A 253 13.30 20.83 -24.78
CA GLY A 253 12.60 19.59 -24.46
C GLY A 253 11.21 19.82 -23.89
N LYS A 254 10.54 18.71 -23.59
CA LYS A 254 9.22 18.69 -22.93
C LYS A 254 9.30 17.87 -21.64
N LEU A 255 8.79 18.44 -20.55
CA LEU A 255 8.69 17.79 -19.25
C LEU A 255 7.23 17.66 -18.83
N GLU A 256 6.92 16.56 -18.14
CA GLU A 256 5.68 16.40 -17.39
C GLU A 256 6.00 16.21 -15.91
N ILE A 257 5.35 16.99 -15.04
CA ILE A 257 5.58 16.99 -13.59
C ILE A 257 4.25 16.70 -12.89
N GLY A 258 4.16 15.54 -12.24
CA GLY A 258 3.01 15.10 -11.46
C GLY A 258 3.16 15.44 -9.97
N GLN A 259 2.67 14.54 -9.12
CA GLN A 259 2.73 14.69 -7.66
C GLN A 259 4.16 14.55 -7.13
N ILE A 260 4.39 15.11 -5.94
CA ILE A 260 5.61 14.91 -5.17
C ILE A 260 5.25 14.27 -3.84
N HIS A 261 5.87 13.13 -3.54
CA HIS A 261 5.58 12.33 -2.37
C HIS A 261 6.70 12.40 -1.33
N PHE A 262 6.33 12.60 -0.08
CA PHE A 262 7.16 12.39 1.09
C PHE A 262 6.60 11.23 1.89
N ARG A 263 7.44 10.25 2.23
CA ARG A 263 7.03 9.04 2.97
C ARG A 263 8.04 8.69 4.04
N SER A 264 7.62 8.07 5.12
CA SER A 264 8.57 7.53 6.12
C SER A 264 9.50 6.51 5.46
N TYR A 265 10.80 6.71 5.63
CA TYR A 265 11.79 5.73 5.22
C TYR A 265 11.78 4.54 6.18
N VAL A 266 11.57 3.34 5.64
CA VAL A 266 11.62 2.09 6.41
C VAL A 266 12.94 1.38 6.17
N SER A 267 13.22 1.03 4.92
CA SER A 267 14.51 0.48 4.48
C SER A 267 14.66 0.65 2.97
N GLU A 268 15.83 0.34 2.42
CA GLU A 268 16.08 0.34 0.97
C GLU A 268 15.09 -0.53 0.19
N GLU A 269 14.58 -1.59 0.81
CA GLU A 269 13.68 -2.54 0.17
C GLU A 269 12.21 -2.34 0.57
N SER A 270 11.87 -1.40 1.45
CA SER A 270 10.53 -1.28 2.03
C SER A 270 10.00 0.16 2.00
N ILE A 271 8.77 0.32 1.51
CA ILE A 271 8.06 1.59 1.49
C ILE A 271 6.86 1.56 2.44
N MET A 272 6.62 2.67 3.17
CA MET A 272 5.54 2.90 4.15
C MET A 272 5.53 1.99 5.38
N ILE A 273 5.64 0.68 5.20
CA ILE A 273 5.74 -0.33 6.25
C ILE A 273 6.81 -1.35 5.86
N GLN A 274 7.28 -2.11 6.84
CA GLN A 274 8.22 -3.20 6.58
C GLN A 274 7.63 -4.18 5.56
N ASN A 275 8.37 -4.42 4.46
CA ASN A 275 7.98 -5.20 3.28
C ASN A 275 6.83 -4.63 2.44
N GLY A 276 6.44 -3.37 2.65
CA GLY A 276 5.67 -2.65 1.64
C GLY A 276 6.53 -2.45 0.39
N LYS A 277 5.93 -2.61 -0.79
CA LYS A 277 6.60 -2.57 -2.09
C LYS A 277 5.83 -1.65 -3.04
N ARG A 278 6.42 -1.41 -4.21
CA ARG A 278 5.89 -0.53 -5.25
C ARG A 278 5.66 -1.27 -6.56
N ILE A 279 4.67 -0.83 -7.31
CA ILE A 279 4.50 -1.08 -8.75
C ILE A 279 4.70 0.29 -9.40
N ILE A 280 5.64 0.40 -10.34
CA ILE A 280 5.98 1.69 -10.95
C ILE A 280 5.51 1.67 -12.41
N ASP A 281 4.75 2.67 -12.82
CA ASP A 281 4.35 2.93 -14.20
C ASP A 281 5.43 3.77 -14.88
N TYR A 282 6.46 3.10 -15.42
CA TYR A 282 7.55 3.77 -16.14
C TYR A 282 7.05 4.49 -17.41
N GLN A 283 5.88 4.12 -17.92
CA GLN A 283 5.26 4.80 -19.06
C GLN A 283 4.62 6.13 -18.68
N ARG A 284 4.27 6.36 -17.40
CA ARG A 284 3.56 7.57 -16.96
C ARG A 284 4.22 8.19 -15.74
N ARG A 285 5.17 9.10 -15.98
CA ARG A 285 5.83 9.92 -14.94
C ARG A 285 6.42 9.13 -13.76
N ASN A 286 6.62 7.82 -13.91
CA ASN A 286 7.01 6.94 -12.80
C ASN A 286 6.01 7.00 -11.64
N GLU A 287 4.72 7.17 -11.95
CA GLU A 287 3.64 7.03 -11.00
C GLU A 287 3.66 5.64 -10.37
N GLU A 288 3.24 5.52 -9.11
CA GLU A 288 3.34 4.25 -8.38
C GLU A 288 2.02 3.82 -7.75
N LEU A 289 1.86 2.50 -7.64
CA LEU A 289 0.96 1.87 -6.68
C LEU A 289 1.79 1.23 -5.58
N LEU A 290 1.21 1.11 -4.39
CA LEU A 290 1.83 0.45 -3.26
C LEU A 290 1.16 -0.90 -3.03
N TYR A 291 1.94 -1.93 -2.68
CA TYR A 291 1.39 -3.20 -2.23
C TYR A 291 2.09 -3.75 -0.99
N TYR A 292 1.36 -4.53 -0.20
CA TYR A 292 1.88 -5.25 0.95
C TYR A 292 1.29 -6.65 0.97
N PHE A 293 2.16 -7.65 0.92
CA PHE A 293 1.77 -9.06 1.07
C PHE A 293 2.01 -9.52 2.50
N HIS A 294 1.09 -10.30 3.04
CA HIS A 294 1.26 -11.01 4.30
C HIS A 294 0.82 -12.46 4.15
N PRO A 295 1.74 -13.44 4.31
CA PRO A 295 1.47 -14.85 3.99
C PRO A 295 0.56 -15.56 5.01
N GLY A 296 0.12 -14.87 6.07
CA GLY A 296 -0.92 -15.37 6.98
C GLY A 296 -0.52 -16.69 7.63
N ASP A 297 -1.44 -17.65 7.68
CA ASP A 297 -1.23 -19.02 8.15
C ASP A 297 -0.87 -20.02 7.03
N LEU A 298 -0.52 -19.50 5.83
CA LEU A 298 -0.18 -20.28 4.64
C LEU A 298 -1.31 -21.15 4.07
N LYS A 299 -2.56 -20.95 4.49
CA LYS A 299 -3.71 -21.73 4.03
C LYS A 299 -4.66 -20.89 3.18
N PRO A 300 -5.40 -21.47 2.21
CA PRO A 300 -6.36 -20.72 1.40
C PRO A 300 -7.40 -19.97 2.23
N PRO A 301 -7.94 -18.83 1.77
CA PRO A 301 -7.64 -18.16 0.50
C PRO A 301 -6.59 -17.06 0.62
N LEU A 302 -6.03 -16.63 -0.52
CA LEU A 302 -5.39 -15.33 -0.65
C LEU A 302 -6.45 -14.24 -0.77
N SER A 303 -6.45 -13.30 0.16
CA SER A 303 -7.42 -12.20 0.22
C SER A 303 -6.79 -10.87 -0.20
N VAL A 304 -7.20 -10.30 -1.33
CA VAL A 304 -6.72 -9.00 -1.82
C VAL A 304 -7.70 -7.91 -1.41
N TYR A 305 -7.20 -6.88 -0.73
CA TYR A 305 -7.97 -5.68 -0.38
C TYR A 305 -7.38 -4.46 -1.07
N PHE A 306 -8.18 -3.85 -1.95
CA PHE A 306 -7.87 -2.57 -2.57
C PHE A 306 -8.33 -1.45 -1.64
N SER A 307 -7.42 -0.55 -1.28
CA SER A 307 -7.69 0.57 -0.39
C SER A 307 -8.68 1.55 -1.04
N GLY A 308 -9.49 2.22 -0.22
CA GLY A 308 -10.31 3.34 -0.62
C GLY A 308 -9.49 4.60 -0.89
N TYR A 309 -10.20 5.66 -1.26
CA TYR A 309 -9.63 6.99 -1.46
C TYR A 309 -9.01 7.53 -0.16
N ARG A 310 -7.80 8.10 -0.23
CA ARG A 310 -7.15 8.74 0.93
C ARG A 310 -6.03 9.71 0.54
N SER A 311 -6.11 10.94 1.03
CA SER A 311 -5.05 11.95 0.80
C SER A 311 -3.79 11.68 1.62
N ALA A 312 -3.94 11.23 2.87
CA ALA A 312 -2.82 10.75 3.68
C ALA A 312 -2.42 9.35 3.20
N GLU A 313 -1.20 9.17 2.73
CA GLU A 313 -0.81 7.95 2.04
C GLU A 313 -0.69 6.74 2.96
N GLY A 314 -0.82 5.54 2.37
CA GLY A 314 -0.55 4.27 3.03
C GLY A 314 -1.62 3.22 2.77
N PHE A 315 -1.47 2.08 3.43
CA PHE A 315 -2.37 0.94 3.31
C PHE A 315 -3.57 1.08 4.23
N GLU A 316 -4.76 0.85 3.68
CA GLU A 316 -6.00 0.66 4.44
C GLU A 316 -6.21 -0.83 4.74
N GLY A 317 -7.11 -1.17 5.67
CA GLY A 317 -7.57 -2.54 5.85
C GLY A 317 -6.60 -3.51 6.56
N ARG A 318 -5.34 -3.13 6.86
CA ARG A 318 -4.35 -4.05 7.49
C ARG A 318 -4.87 -4.77 8.73
N GLY A 319 -5.51 -4.04 9.64
CA GLY A 319 -6.07 -4.62 10.87
C GLY A 319 -7.25 -5.55 10.59
N MET A 320 -8.13 -5.18 9.67
CA MET A 320 -9.26 -6.01 9.25
C MET A 320 -8.77 -7.31 8.60
N MET A 321 -7.90 -7.20 7.59
CA MET A 321 -7.38 -8.35 6.84
C MET A 321 -6.58 -9.30 7.73
N SER A 322 -5.77 -8.78 8.66
CA SER A 322 -5.05 -9.60 9.63
C SER A 322 -5.98 -10.44 10.52
N ARG A 323 -7.15 -9.92 10.90
CA ARG A 323 -8.10 -10.65 11.75
C ARG A 323 -8.85 -11.75 11.00
N MET A 324 -9.00 -11.64 9.68
CA MET A 324 -9.57 -12.70 8.82
C MET A 324 -8.75 -13.99 8.88
N GLY A 325 -7.46 -13.90 9.25
CA GLY A 325 -6.64 -15.06 9.60
C GLY A 325 -6.17 -15.90 8.40
N SER A 326 -6.29 -15.37 7.18
CA SER A 326 -5.76 -15.97 5.95
C SER A 326 -4.62 -15.10 5.37
N PRO A 327 -3.86 -15.61 4.39
CA PRO A 327 -2.95 -14.78 3.60
C PRO A 327 -3.69 -13.61 2.95
N PHE A 328 -3.04 -12.45 2.86
CA PHE A 328 -3.64 -11.27 2.25
C PHE A 328 -2.65 -10.36 1.52
N ILE A 329 -3.17 -9.58 0.58
CA ILE A 329 -2.48 -8.46 -0.06
C ILE A 329 -3.29 -7.19 0.20
N LEU A 330 -2.61 -6.11 0.55
CA LEU A 330 -3.17 -4.76 0.52
C LEU A 330 -2.60 -4.03 -0.69
N ILE A 331 -3.43 -3.35 -1.47
CA ILE A 331 -2.99 -2.49 -2.57
C ILE A 331 -3.52 -1.08 -2.30
N ALA A 332 -2.68 -0.07 -2.46
CA ALA A 332 -3.04 1.34 -2.27
C ALA A 332 -2.57 2.17 -3.46
N ASP A 333 -3.37 3.18 -3.81
CA ASP A 333 -3.11 4.08 -4.92
C ASP A 333 -2.80 5.50 -4.37
N PRO A 334 -1.52 5.90 -4.30
CA PRO A 334 -1.13 7.22 -3.80
C PRO A 334 -1.24 8.35 -4.83
N ARG A 335 -1.61 8.06 -6.08
CA ARG A 335 -1.60 9.03 -7.19
C ARG A 335 -2.72 10.08 -7.05
N LEU A 336 -2.60 11.19 -7.76
CA LEU A 336 -3.53 12.34 -7.68
C LEU A 336 -3.72 12.79 -6.23
N GLU A 337 -4.90 13.29 -5.84
CA GLU A 337 -5.15 13.73 -4.46
C GLU A 337 -5.19 12.55 -3.47
N GLY A 338 -5.85 11.44 -3.82
CA GLY A 338 -6.02 10.31 -2.92
C GLY A 338 -6.28 8.96 -3.59
N GLY A 339 -5.91 8.85 -4.87
CA GLY A 339 -5.99 7.63 -5.67
C GLY A 339 -6.52 7.90 -7.09
N ASN A 340 -6.15 7.03 -8.03
CA ASN A 340 -6.54 7.09 -9.45
C ASN A 340 -7.12 5.74 -9.91
N PHE A 341 -7.93 5.12 -9.04
CA PHE A 341 -8.74 3.93 -9.32
C PHE A 341 -7.94 2.74 -9.88
N TYR A 342 -6.64 2.66 -9.57
CA TYR A 342 -5.76 1.55 -9.91
C TYR A 342 -5.56 1.31 -11.42
N ILE A 343 -6.09 2.17 -12.29
CA ILE A 343 -5.90 2.10 -13.74
C ILE A 343 -4.72 2.97 -14.17
N GLY A 344 -4.12 2.65 -15.31
CA GLY A 344 -2.93 3.34 -15.79
C GLY A 344 -2.51 2.91 -17.18
N SER A 345 -1.19 2.85 -17.40
CA SER A 345 -0.67 2.12 -18.55
C SER A 345 -0.98 0.62 -18.44
N VAL A 346 -0.80 -0.09 -19.56
CA VAL A 346 -0.90 -1.56 -19.57
C VAL A 346 0.10 -2.17 -18.59
N GLU A 347 1.32 -1.65 -18.50
CA GLU A 347 2.36 -2.10 -17.57
C GLU A 347 1.91 -2.03 -16.11
N LEU A 348 1.27 -0.92 -15.71
CA LEU A 348 0.76 -0.78 -14.34
C LEU A 348 -0.35 -1.80 -14.04
N GLU A 349 -1.29 -1.96 -14.98
CA GLU A 349 -2.44 -2.86 -14.80
C GLU A 349 -2.02 -4.34 -14.80
N GLU A 350 -1.09 -4.73 -15.67
CA GLU A 350 -0.48 -6.05 -15.68
C GLU A 350 0.33 -6.31 -14.42
N GLY A 351 1.06 -5.31 -13.91
CA GLY A 351 1.81 -5.43 -12.65
C GLY A 351 0.94 -5.83 -11.45
N ILE A 352 -0.31 -5.34 -11.37
CA ILE A 352 -1.27 -5.77 -10.32
C ILE A 352 -1.61 -7.25 -10.47
N ILE A 353 -1.93 -7.68 -11.69
CA ILE A 353 -2.29 -9.07 -12.01
C ILE A 353 -1.11 -10.01 -11.70
N ASP A 354 0.09 -9.62 -12.12
CA ASP A 354 1.32 -10.37 -11.94
C ASP A 354 1.65 -10.58 -10.47
N ILE A 355 1.56 -9.53 -9.64
CA ILE A 355 1.83 -9.66 -8.20
C ILE A 355 0.82 -10.62 -7.54
N ILE A 356 -0.46 -10.53 -7.89
CA ILE A 356 -1.47 -11.43 -7.32
C ILE A 356 -1.18 -12.88 -7.73
N ASN A 357 -0.90 -13.14 -9.01
CA ASN A 357 -0.55 -14.46 -9.52
C ASN A 357 0.77 -14.99 -8.94
N GLU A 358 1.78 -14.13 -8.78
CA GLU A 358 3.06 -14.47 -8.16
C GLU A 358 2.84 -14.92 -6.71
N LYS A 359 2.00 -14.22 -5.94
CA LYS A 359 1.73 -14.59 -4.54
C LYS A 359 0.82 -15.81 -4.42
N LEU A 360 -0.13 -16.00 -5.33
CA LEU A 360 -0.88 -17.27 -5.43
C LEU A 360 0.09 -18.44 -5.66
N LYS A 361 1.00 -18.33 -6.63
CA LYS A 361 2.02 -19.34 -6.92
C LYS A 361 2.94 -19.58 -5.72
N CYS A 362 3.36 -18.52 -5.02
CA CYS A 362 4.18 -18.62 -3.82
C CYS A 362 3.49 -19.43 -2.70
N LEU A 363 2.17 -19.31 -2.59
CA LEU A 363 1.35 -20.04 -1.61
C LEU A 363 0.92 -21.44 -2.09
N GLY A 364 1.13 -21.75 -3.37
CA GLY A 364 0.61 -22.97 -4.00
C GLY A 364 -0.91 -22.93 -4.22
N PHE A 365 -1.50 -21.74 -4.31
CA PHE A 365 -2.93 -21.54 -4.49
C PHE A 365 -3.29 -21.30 -5.95
N THR A 366 -4.57 -21.50 -6.26
CA THR A 366 -5.19 -21.18 -7.54
C THR A 366 -6.06 -19.93 -7.44
N ASN A 367 -6.52 -19.42 -8.57
CA ASN A 367 -7.49 -18.33 -8.63
C ASN A 367 -8.84 -18.68 -7.97
N ARG A 368 -9.15 -19.98 -7.80
CA ARG A 368 -10.31 -20.45 -7.01
C ARG A 368 -10.11 -20.38 -5.50
N GLU A 369 -8.93 -19.94 -5.08
CA GLU A 369 -8.54 -19.66 -3.70
C GLU A 369 -8.18 -18.17 -3.54
N LEU A 370 -8.70 -17.32 -4.42
CA LEU A 370 -8.55 -15.87 -4.40
C LEU A 370 -9.86 -15.18 -4.02
N ILE A 371 -9.78 -14.18 -3.14
CA ILE A 371 -10.85 -13.22 -2.89
C ILE A 371 -10.36 -11.83 -3.27
N LEU A 372 -11.11 -11.12 -4.10
CA LEU A 372 -10.88 -9.69 -4.36
C LEU A 372 -11.89 -8.85 -3.59
N SER A 373 -11.44 -7.75 -2.99
CA SER A 373 -12.32 -6.96 -2.14
C SER A 373 -11.92 -5.49 -2.03
N GLY A 374 -12.90 -4.64 -1.72
CA GLY A 374 -12.69 -3.21 -1.50
C GLY A 374 -13.97 -2.47 -1.15
N LEU A 375 -13.82 -1.24 -0.68
CA LEU A 375 -14.92 -0.31 -0.37
C LEU A 375 -14.72 1.00 -1.15
N SER A 376 -15.81 1.60 -1.64
CA SER A 376 -15.77 2.83 -2.45
C SER A 376 -14.76 2.71 -3.60
N MET A 377 -13.69 3.53 -3.68
CA MET A 377 -12.67 3.46 -4.73
C MET A 377 -12.08 2.05 -4.93
N GLY A 378 -11.86 1.28 -3.86
CA GLY A 378 -11.31 -0.08 -3.97
C GLY A 378 -12.23 -1.07 -4.68
N THR A 379 -13.54 -0.78 -4.77
CA THR A 379 -14.50 -1.62 -5.47
C THR A 379 -14.24 -1.68 -6.97
N PHE A 380 -13.79 -0.56 -7.55
CA PHE A 380 -13.46 -0.48 -8.97
C PHE A 380 -12.44 -1.54 -9.32
N ALA A 381 -11.30 -1.57 -8.63
CA ALA A 381 -10.23 -2.52 -8.89
C ALA A 381 -10.65 -3.97 -8.59
N ALA A 382 -11.36 -4.21 -7.48
CA ALA A 382 -11.85 -5.54 -7.14
C ALA A 382 -12.77 -6.12 -8.25
N LEU A 383 -13.62 -5.28 -8.86
CA LEU A 383 -14.49 -5.69 -9.97
C LEU A 383 -13.71 -5.75 -11.29
N TYR A 384 -12.90 -4.74 -11.61
CA TYR A 384 -12.17 -4.61 -12.86
C TYR A 384 -11.18 -5.76 -13.08
N TYR A 385 -10.34 -6.06 -12.09
CA TYR A 385 -9.35 -7.16 -12.17
C TYR A 385 -9.95 -8.54 -11.95
N SER A 386 -11.20 -8.65 -11.49
CA SER A 386 -11.88 -9.95 -11.44
C SER A 386 -12.09 -10.54 -12.83
N ALA A 387 -12.11 -9.71 -13.88
CA ALA A 387 -12.20 -10.16 -15.27
C ALA A 387 -10.98 -10.97 -15.70
N ASP A 388 -9.77 -10.62 -15.21
CA ASP A 388 -8.53 -11.31 -15.53
C ASP A 388 -8.27 -12.49 -14.58
N LEU A 389 -8.66 -12.33 -13.32
CA LEU A 389 -8.26 -13.23 -12.24
C LEU A 389 -9.30 -14.30 -11.92
N GLU A 390 -10.54 -14.22 -12.42
CA GLU A 390 -11.62 -15.19 -12.17
C GLU A 390 -11.68 -15.73 -10.71
N PRO A 391 -11.73 -14.83 -9.70
CA PRO A 391 -11.58 -15.22 -8.29
C PRO A 391 -12.74 -16.09 -7.80
N ALA A 392 -12.55 -16.73 -6.65
CA ALA A 392 -13.61 -17.45 -5.94
C ALA A 392 -14.73 -16.52 -5.49
N ALA A 393 -14.37 -15.30 -5.08
CA ALA A 393 -15.32 -14.28 -4.67
C ALA A 393 -14.81 -12.85 -4.92
N VAL A 394 -15.77 -11.96 -5.15
CA VAL A 394 -15.58 -10.50 -5.18
C VAL A 394 -16.50 -9.90 -4.13
N ILE A 395 -15.94 -9.21 -3.13
CA ILE A 395 -16.69 -8.62 -2.01
C ILE A 395 -16.52 -7.11 -2.06
N VAL A 396 -17.59 -6.38 -2.32
CA VAL A 396 -17.55 -4.94 -2.53
C VAL A 396 -18.68 -4.22 -1.80
N GLY A 397 -18.40 -3.01 -1.33
CA GLY A 397 -19.37 -2.10 -0.74
C GLY A 397 -19.28 -0.72 -1.37
N LYS A 398 -20.42 -0.17 -1.79
CA LYS A 398 -20.54 1.11 -2.51
C LYS A 398 -19.76 1.07 -3.83
N PRO A 399 -20.20 0.23 -4.80
CA PRO A 399 -19.48 0.04 -6.05
C PRO A 399 -19.39 1.34 -6.84
N LEU A 400 -18.19 1.63 -7.37
CA LEU A 400 -17.91 2.74 -8.27
C LEU A 400 -17.32 2.16 -9.56
N THR A 401 -18.10 2.13 -10.64
CA THR A 401 -17.74 1.51 -11.92
C THR A 401 -17.66 2.52 -13.07
N ASN A 402 -18.30 3.67 -12.91
CA ASN A 402 -18.45 4.70 -13.94
C ASN A 402 -17.71 5.99 -13.52
N ILE A 403 -16.38 5.99 -13.56
CA ILE A 403 -15.58 7.16 -13.13
C ILE A 403 -15.93 8.43 -13.93
N GLY A 404 -16.22 8.28 -15.23
CA GLY A 404 -16.69 9.38 -16.07
C GLY A 404 -18.03 9.95 -15.59
N LEU A 405 -18.98 9.09 -15.21
CA LEU A 405 -20.27 9.54 -14.67
C LEU A 405 -20.08 10.25 -13.32
N ILE A 406 -19.21 9.73 -12.46
CA ILE A 406 -18.89 10.33 -11.16
C ILE A 406 -18.40 11.78 -11.35
N ALA A 407 -17.50 11.98 -12.32
CA ALA A 407 -16.97 13.31 -12.64
C ALA A 407 -18.02 14.23 -13.28
N GLU A 408 -18.92 13.72 -14.12
CA GLU A 408 -20.05 14.50 -14.67
C GLU A 408 -21.05 14.90 -13.58
N ASN A 409 -21.23 14.06 -12.57
CA ASN A 409 -22.12 14.32 -11.44
C ASN A 409 -21.68 15.51 -10.57
N GLU A 410 -20.40 15.91 -10.61
CA GLU A 410 -19.88 17.11 -9.95
C GLU A 410 -20.61 18.39 -10.37
N ARG A 411 -21.18 18.44 -11.58
CA ARG A 411 -21.88 19.66 -12.08
C ARG A 411 -23.26 19.85 -11.44
N ILE A 412 -23.97 18.78 -11.09
CA ILE A 412 -25.42 18.84 -10.80
C ILE A 412 -25.83 18.00 -9.58
N ASN A 413 -25.35 16.77 -9.49
CA ASN A 413 -25.92 15.76 -8.59
C ASN A 413 -25.30 15.74 -7.20
N ARG A 414 -24.22 16.51 -6.99
CA ARG A 414 -23.45 16.52 -5.75
C ARG A 414 -23.53 17.86 -5.03
N PRO A 415 -23.96 17.89 -3.76
CA PRO A 415 -23.95 19.11 -2.96
C PRO A 415 -22.54 19.51 -2.51
N GLU A 416 -21.60 18.56 -2.49
CA GLU A 416 -20.21 18.74 -2.10
C GLU A 416 -19.29 18.34 -3.25
N ILE A 417 -18.35 19.23 -3.60
CA ILE A 417 -17.39 19.02 -4.68
C ILE A 417 -16.36 17.95 -4.28
N TRP A 418 -16.07 17.02 -5.18
CA TRP A 418 -14.91 16.14 -5.14
C TRP A 418 -14.13 16.27 -6.44
N GLY A 419 -13.35 17.34 -6.52
CA GLY A 419 -12.64 17.76 -7.72
C GLY A 419 -11.66 16.72 -8.27
N THR A 420 -11.20 15.78 -7.44
CA THR A 420 -10.30 14.70 -7.88
C THR A 420 -10.90 13.86 -9.01
N SER A 421 -12.23 13.71 -9.08
CA SER A 421 -12.88 12.99 -10.18
C SER A 421 -12.63 13.63 -11.55
N LEU A 422 -12.57 14.97 -11.61
CA LEU A 422 -12.24 15.71 -12.83
C LEU A 422 -10.76 15.54 -13.20
N ASP A 423 -9.88 15.47 -12.19
CA ASP A 423 -8.45 15.19 -12.38
C ASP A 423 -8.21 13.78 -12.91
N MET A 424 -9.06 12.80 -12.58
CA MET A 424 -9.00 11.43 -13.14
C MET A 424 -9.33 11.42 -14.63
N ILE A 425 -10.35 12.17 -15.07
CA ILE A 425 -10.64 12.33 -16.51
C ILE A 425 -9.45 13.01 -17.21
N MET A 426 -8.93 14.08 -16.61
CA MET A 426 -7.77 14.80 -17.16
C MET A 426 -6.53 13.88 -17.26
N HIS A 427 -6.27 13.09 -16.24
CA HIS A 427 -5.19 12.10 -16.22
C HIS A 427 -5.35 11.04 -17.30
N PHE A 428 -6.58 10.56 -17.50
CA PHE A 428 -6.89 9.49 -18.44
C PHE A 428 -6.77 9.92 -19.91
N GLY A 429 -7.39 11.03 -20.29
CA GLY A 429 -7.53 11.45 -21.70
C GLY A 429 -6.92 12.80 -22.06
N ASN A 430 -6.22 13.45 -21.14
CA ASN A 430 -5.62 14.78 -21.30
C ASN A 430 -6.60 15.90 -21.69
N ALA A 431 -7.90 15.69 -21.42
CA ALA A 431 -8.98 16.64 -21.67
C ALA A 431 -10.19 16.37 -20.76
N SER A 432 -10.86 17.42 -20.31
CA SER A 432 -12.08 17.33 -19.48
C SER A 432 -13.34 17.52 -20.34
N ASN A 433 -13.80 16.46 -21.00
CA ASN A 433 -15.02 16.49 -21.81
C ASN A 433 -15.80 15.17 -21.75
N HIS A 434 -17.06 15.21 -22.18
CA HIS A 434 -17.99 14.07 -22.16
C HIS A 434 -17.46 12.84 -22.94
N ASN A 435 -16.70 13.02 -24.02
CA ASN A 435 -16.14 11.90 -24.77
C ASN A 435 -15.09 11.14 -23.95
N VAL A 436 -14.19 11.85 -23.28
CA VAL A 436 -13.19 11.23 -22.39
C VAL A 436 -13.86 10.57 -21.18
N ALA A 437 -14.90 11.21 -20.61
CA ALA A 437 -15.70 10.62 -19.53
C ALA A 437 -16.31 9.27 -19.96
N ASN A 438 -16.93 9.23 -21.14
CA ASN A 438 -17.52 8.00 -21.69
C ASN A 438 -16.46 6.93 -21.97
N GLN A 439 -15.33 7.29 -22.58
CA GLN A 439 -14.21 6.36 -22.81
C GLN A 439 -13.69 5.74 -21.50
N LEU A 440 -13.68 6.52 -20.42
CA LEU A 440 -13.26 6.04 -19.12
C LEU A 440 -14.26 5.05 -18.51
N ASN A 441 -15.57 5.30 -18.67
CA ASN A 441 -16.61 4.32 -18.31
C ASN A 441 -16.49 3.05 -19.17
N ASP A 442 -16.29 3.21 -20.48
CA ASP A 442 -16.16 2.11 -21.44
C ASP A 442 -14.93 1.25 -21.15
N LYS A 443 -13.83 1.84 -20.66
CA LYS A 443 -12.64 1.08 -20.24
C LYS A 443 -13.00 0.04 -19.17
N PHE A 444 -13.76 0.43 -18.14
CA PHE A 444 -14.23 -0.51 -17.13
C PHE A 444 -15.15 -1.56 -17.74
N TRP A 445 -16.20 -1.14 -18.43
CA TRP A 445 -17.25 -2.05 -18.90
C TRP A 445 -16.79 -2.99 -20.00
N THR A 446 -15.91 -2.54 -20.90
CA THR A 446 -15.30 -3.41 -21.92
C THR A 446 -14.55 -4.55 -21.27
N LYS A 447 -13.74 -4.26 -20.24
CA LYS A 447 -13.00 -5.28 -19.52
C LYS A 447 -13.91 -6.20 -18.72
N PHE A 448 -14.80 -5.63 -17.91
CA PHE A 448 -15.72 -6.40 -17.07
C PHE A 448 -16.61 -7.34 -17.91
N LYS A 449 -17.14 -6.86 -19.06
CA LYS A 449 -17.97 -7.68 -19.96
C LYS A 449 -17.21 -8.77 -20.72
N ASN A 450 -15.88 -8.72 -20.76
CA ASN A 450 -15.06 -9.79 -21.34
C ASN A 450 -14.66 -10.86 -20.31
N GLY A 451 -14.95 -10.66 -19.02
CA GLY A 451 -14.70 -11.64 -17.96
C GLY A 451 -15.66 -12.84 -17.99
N LYS A 452 -15.15 -14.03 -17.64
CA LYS A 452 -15.92 -15.29 -17.69
C LYS A 452 -16.67 -15.63 -16.40
N TYR A 453 -16.24 -15.10 -15.26
CA TYR A 453 -16.89 -15.16 -13.93
C TYR A 453 -17.48 -16.51 -13.48
N GLN A 454 -16.98 -17.62 -14.02
CA GLN A 454 -17.51 -18.93 -13.72
C GLN A 454 -17.30 -19.26 -12.24
N ASN A 455 -18.36 -19.63 -11.52
CA ASN A 455 -18.33 -19.95 -10.08
C ASN A 455 -17.85 -18.82 -9.16
N THR A 456 -17.73 -17.58 -9.66
CA THR A 456 -17.39 -16.42 -8.83
C THR A 456 -18.62 -15.97 -8.04
N THR A 457 -18.47 -15.79 -6.73
CA THR A 457 -19.50 -15.20 -5.87
C THR A 457 -19.27 -13.70 -5.73
N PHE A 458 -20.18 -12.89 -6.26
CA PHE A 458 -20.23 -11.45 -6.06
C PHE A 458 -21.09 -11.13 -4.84
N ALA A 459 -20.48 -10.50 -3.83
CA ALA A 459 -21.16 -9.96 -2.66
C ALA A 459 -21.10 -8.43 -2.72
N ILE A 460 -22.22 -7.79 -3.05
CA ILE A 460 -22.33 -6.34 -3.26
C ILE A 460 -23.30 -5.66 -2.27
N ALA A 461 -22.78 -4.78 -1.41
CA ALA A 461 -23.61 -3.81 -0.72
C ALA A 461 -23.57 -2.46 -1.46
N TYR A 462 -24.70 -1.78 -1.59
CA TYR A 462 -24.79 -0.53 -2.33
C TYR A 462 -25.77 0.46 -1.71
N MET A 463 -25.59 1.74 -2.03
CA MET A 463 -26.49 2.81 -1.63
C MET A 463 -27.54 3.02 -2.74
N LYS A 464 -28.82 3.05 -2.38
CA LYS A 464 -29.92 3.21 -3.34
C LYS A 464 -30.00 4.62 -3.92
N ASN A 465 -29.46 5.61 -3.21
CA ASN A 465 -29.44 7.01 -3.60
C ASN A 465 -28.00 7.52 -3.74
N ASP A 466 -27.09 6.66 -4.20
CA ASP A 466 -25.67 6.98 -4.38
C ASP A 466 -25.52 8.19 -5.32
N ASP A 467 -24.89 9.23 -4.80
CA ASP A 467 -24.67 10.52 -5.46
C ASP A 467 -23.34 10.58 -6.24
N TYR A 468 -22.53 9.52 -6.17
CA TYR A 468 -21.35 9.34 -7.01
C TYR A 468 -21.71 8.49 -8.23
N ASP A 469 -22.10 7.24 -8.03
CA ASP A 469 -22.38 6.28 -9.10
C ASP A 469 -23.69 5.51 -8.82
N GLY A 470 -24.82 6.21 -9.02
CA GLY A 470 -26.17 5.66 -8.82
C GLY A 470 -26.54 4.49 -9.74
N GLU A 471 -25.76 4.25 -10.80
CA GLU A 471 -26.04 3.20 -11.79
C GLU A 471 -25.24 1.92 -11.57
N ALA A 472 -24.10 1.98 -10.86
CA ALA A 472 -23.15 0.88 -10.72
C ALA A 472 -23.78 -0.47 -10.40
N PHE A 473 -24.52 -0.57 -9.29
CA PHE A 473 -25.11 -1.84 -8.88
C PHE A 473 -26.07 -2.40 -9.93
N TYR A 474 -26.94 -1.58 -10.49
CA TYR A 474 -27.95 -2.04 -11.44
C TYR A 474 -27.32 -2.51 -12.74
N GLN A 475 -26.29 -1.82 -13.23
CA GLN A 475 -25.53 -2.23 -14.40
C GLN A 475 -24.77 -3.56 -14.15
N ILE A 476 -24.09 -3.69 -13.00
CA ILE A 476 -23.38 -4.92 -12.61
C ILE A 476 -24.38 -6.09 -12.52
N ALA A 477 -25.48 -5.90 -11.77
CA ALA A 477 -26.47 -6.94 -11.55
C ALA A 477 -27.16 -7.36 -12.85
N THR A 478 -27.45 -6.41 -13.74
CA THR A 478 -28.04 -6.70 -15.05
C THR A 478 -27.11 -7.56 -15.89
N TYR A 479 -25.83 -7.20 -15.97
CA TYR A 479 -24.85 -7.99 -16.72
C TYR A 479 -24.62 -9.38 -16.10
N LEU A 480 -24.37 -9.50 -14.78
CA LEU A 480 -24.14 -10.80 -14.14
C LEU A 480 -25.35 -11.75 -14.26
N ARG A 481 -26.58 -11.21 -14.33
CA ARG A 481 -27.78 -12.01 -14.59
C ARG A 481 -27.80 -12.64 -15.98
N THR A 482 -27.21 -12.01 -17.00
CA THR A 482 -27.12 -12.62 -18.34
C THR A 482 -26.20 -13.84 -18.36
N LEU A 483 -25.26 -13.91 -17.42
CA LEU A 483 -24.33 -15.04 -17.24
C LEU A 483 -24.87 -16.12 -16.29
N SER A 484 -26.06 -15.94 -15.71
CA SER A 484 -26.62 -16.88 -14.73
C SER A 484 -26.87 -18.28 -15.35
N PRO A 485 -26.65 -19.38 -14.60
CA PRO A 485 -26.33 -19.43 -13.17
C PRO A 485 -24.82 -19.42 -12.85
N GLN A 486 -23.94 -19.05 -13.78
CA GLN A 486 -22.48 -19.21 -13.60
C GLN A 486 -21.91 -18.39 -12.43
N PRO A 487 -22.13 -17.05 -12.32
CA PRO A 487 -21.81 -16.30 -11.13
C PRO A 487 -22.97 -16.29 -10.12
N VAL A 488 -22.64 -16.29 -8.83
CA VAL A 488 -23.62 -16.09 -7.74
C VAL A 488 -23.61 -14.62 -7.33
N LEU A 489 -24.78 -13.98 -7.27
CA LEU A 489 -24.92 -12.58 -6.84
C LEU A 489 -25.66 -12.49 -5.50
N LEU A 490 -24.94 -12.12 -4.44
CA LEU A 490 -25.46 -11.75 -3.13
C LEU A 490 -25.44 -10.23 -3.02
N TYR A 491 -26.55 -9.61 -2.61
CA TYR A 491 -26.60 -8.15 -2.53
C TYR A 491 -27.45 -7.59 -1.39
N LYS A 492 -27.13 -6.37 -0.96
CA LYS A 492 -27.92 -5.60 0.01
C LYS A 492 -27.93 -4.11 -0.38
N GLY A 493 -29.11 -3.58 -0.68
CA GLY A 493 -29.31 -2.15 -0.91
C GLY A 493 -29.71 -1.42 0.37
N LEU A 494 -29.00 -0.35 0.70
CA LEU A 494 -29.30 0.55 1.82
C LEU A 494 -29.81 1.90 1.30
N ILE A 495 -30.66 2.58 2.07
CA ILE A 495 -31.16 3.91 1.72
C ILE A 495 -30.12 4.96 2.14
N GLY A 496 -29.94 6.00 1.32
CA GLY A 496 -29.00 7.10 1.56
C GLY A 496 -28.03 7.34 0.39
N ARG A 497 -27.31 8.45 0.47
CA ARG A 497 -26.18 8.86 -0.39
C ARG A 497 -24.93 8.05 -0.11
N HIS A 498 -23.87 8.24 -0.90
CA HIS A 498 -22.69 7.38 -0.86
C HIS A 498 -22.09 7.24 0.53
N ASN A 499 -22.05 8.32 1.33
CA ASN A 499 -21.45 8.31 2.67
C ASN A 499 -22.45 8.08 3.80
N ASP A 500 -23.75 7.99 3.48
CA ASP A 500 -24.78 7.68 4.46
C ASP A 500 -24.66 6.22 4.94
N ASN A 501 -24.92 5.99 6.23
CA ASN A 501 -24.96 4.66 6.85
C ASN A 501 -23.75 3.74 6.55
N SER A 502 -22.55 4.32 6.50
CA SER A 502 -21.29 3.60 6.25
C SER A 502 -21.04 2.47 7.24
N VAL A 503 -21.55 2.58 8.47
CA VAL A 503 -21.45 1.52 9.50
C VAL A 503 -22.10 0.24 9.02
N GLU A 504 -23.34 0.30 8.51
CA GLU A 504 -24.07 -0.89 8.08
C GLU A 504 -23.48 -1.52 6.80
N ILE A 505 -22.93 -0.71 5.89
CA ILE A 505 -22.15 -1.22 4.75
C ILE A 505 -20.95 -2.04 5.25
N ASN A 506 -20.18 -1.49 6.20
CA ASN A 506 -18.99 -2.14 6.74
C ASN A 506 -19.35 -3.43 7.49
N THR A 507 -20.40 -3.41 8.31
CA THR A 507 -20.92 -4.58 9.02
C THR A 507 -21.34 -5.67 8.03
N TRP A 508 -22.04 -5.30 6.94
CA TRP A 508 -22.43 -6.26 5.91
C TRP A 508 -21.22 -6.82 5.16
N PHE A 509 -20.26 -5.97 4.78
CA PHE A 509 -19.03 -6.36 4.10
C PHE A 509 -18.24 -7.39 4.92
N ILE A 510 -18.00 -7.12 6.21
CA ILE A 510 -17.32 -8.03 7.13
C ILE A 510 -18.11 -9.33 7.28
N LYS A 511 -19.44 -9.25 7.40
CA LYS A 511 -20.30 -10.43 7.48
C LYS A 511 -20.17 -11.32 6.24
N GLN A 512 -20.18 -10.76 5.03
CA GLN A 512 -20.02 -11.56 3.82
C GLN A 512 -18.62 -12.15 3.69
N TYR A 513 -17.58 -11.41 4.10
CA TYR A 513 -16.23 -11.95 4.20
C TYR A 513 -16.20 -13.22 5.05
N ARG A 514 -16.79 -13.17 6.24
CA ARG A 514 -16.85 -14.31 7.16
C ARG A 514 -17.67 -15.46 6.60
N ASN A 515 -18.82 -15.17 5.98
CA ASN A 515 -19.65 -16.20 5.36
C ASN A 515 -18.90 -16.92 4.24
N ILE A 516 -18.21 -16.18 3.36
CA ILE A 516 -17.45 -16.75 2.25
C ILE A 516 -16.25 -17.55 2.76
N LEU A 517 -15.53 -17.04 3.77
CA LEU A 517 -14.43 -17.76 4.40
C LEU A 517 -14.88 -19.07 5.06
N TRP A 518 -16.08 -19.09 5.66
CA TRP A 518 -16.67 -20.29 6.21
C TRP A 518 -17.14 -21.27 5.13
N ASP A 519 -17.96 -20.81 4.19
CA ASP A 519 -18.63 -21.63 3.19
C ASP A 519 -17.66 -22.25 2.18
N LYS A 520 -16.71 -21.45 1.65
CA LYS A 520 -15.78 -21.90 0.60
C LYS A 520 -14.47 -22.46 1.13
N PHE A 521 -14.05 -22.06 2.33
CA PHE A 521 -12.70 -22.36 2.86
C PHE A 521 -12.70 -22.95 4.27
N LEU A 522 -13.88 -23.24 4.85
CA LEU A 522 -14.06 -23.85 6.18
C LEU A 522 -13.36 -23.08 7.33
N ARG A 523 -13.16 -21.77 7.15
CA ARG A 523 -12.52 -20.90 8.15
C ARG A 523 -13.54 -20.32 9.12
N ARG A 524 -13.39 -20.64 10.41
CA ARG A 524 -14.14 -19.99 11.50
C ARG A 524 -13.41 -18.73 11.97
N ILE A 525 -14.06 -17.59 11.84
CA ILE A 525 -13.58 -16.32 12.40
C ILE A 525 -14.46 -15.94 13.59
N ASP A 526 -13.81 -15.55 14.68
CA ASP A 526 -14.45 -15.07 15.92
C ASP A 526 -15.39 -13.87 15.65
N TYR A 527 -16.48 -13.77 16.42
CA TYR A 527 -17.57 -12.82 16.21
C TYR A 527 -17.28 -11.39 16.65
N HIS A 528 -16.22 -11.16 17.42
CA HIS A 528 -15.89 -9.85 18.00
C HIS A 528 -15.13 -8.89 17.04
N LEU A 529 -15.56 -8.83 15.77
CA LEU A 529 -14.95 -8.00 14.73
C LEU A 529 -15.62 -6.64 14.57
#